data_AF-A0AA37SAC2-F1
#
_entry.id   AF-A0AA37SAC2-F1
#
_cell.length_a   1.000
_cell.length_b   1.000
_cell.length_c   1.000
_cell.angle_alpha   90.00
_cell.angle_beta   90.00
_cell.angle_gamma   90.00
#
_symmetry.space_group_name_H-M   'P 1'
#
loop_
_entity.id
_entity.type
_entity.pdbx_description
1 polymer ?
#
loop_
_entity_poly.entity_id
_entity_poly.type
_entity_poly.pdbx_seq_one_letter_code
_entity_poly.pdbx_strand_id
1 'polypeptide(L)'
;MSNVVNSRLASDSIDKGNLLVEKLEMFHKGHGVYPGQLTDINGITEDQVFTDMGLFNRIPFFYSAKGSDYNLSFPFPGWMLYTYENKSQKWYLDD
;
A
#
# COMPACT_ATOMS: atom_id res chain seq x y z
N MET A 1 -10.76 20.88 11.22
CA MET A 1 -11.57 19.79 10.65
C MET A 1 -10.81 18.94 9.63
N SER A 2 -9.85 19.48 8.87
CA SER A 2 -9.08 18.69 7.88
C SER A 2 -8.24 17.54 8.47
N ASN A 3 -7.68 17.70 9.68
CA ASN A 3 -6.84 16.65 10.27
C ASN A 3 -7.59 15.34 10.55
N VAL A 4 -8.86 15.42 10.98
CA VAL A 4 -9.66 14.22 11.31
C VAL A 4 -10.05 13.43 10.06
N VAL A 5 -10.41 14.13 8.97
CA VAL A 5 -10.76 13.51 7.69
C VAL A 5 -9.54 12.81 7.10
N ASN A 6 -8.39 13.49 7.10
CA ASN A 6 -7.14 12.94 6.58
C ASN A 6 -6.68 11.71 7.37
N SER A 7 -6.79 11.74 8.70
CA SER A 7 -6.46 10.57 9.53
C SER A 7 -7.37 9.38 9.27
N ARG A 8 -8.66 9.61 9.01
CA ARG A 8 -9.60 8.52 8.69
C ARG A 8 -9.30 7.90 7.32
N LEU A 9 -9.15 8.72 6.28
CA LEU A 9 -8.83 8.22 4.93
C LEU A 9 -7.49 7.47 4.90
N ALA A 10 -6.54 7.91 5.71
CA ALA A 10 -5.27 7.21 5.87
C ALA A 10 -5.43 5.89 6.59
N SER A 11 -6.25 5.82 7.64
CA SER A 11 -6.60 4.55 8.28
C SER A 11 -7.23 3.57 7.29
N ASP A 12 -8.22 4.02 6.52
CA ASP A 12 -8.89 3.19 5.52
C ASP A 12 -7.89 2.70 4.43
N SER A 13 -6.97 3.57 4.03
CA SER A 13 -5.89 3.23 3.08
C SER A 13 -4.85 2.28 3.69
N ILE A 14 -4.52 2.41 4.98
CA ILE A 14 -3.65 1.46 5.69
C ILE A 14 -4.31 0.08 5.73
N ASP A 15 -5.61 0.00 6.01
CA ASP A 15 -6.34 -1.26 6.05
C ASP A 15 -6.33 -1.96 4.68
N LYS A 16 -6.56 -1.22 3.59
CA LYS A 16 -6.37 -1.74 2.23
C LYS A 16 -4.93 -2.15 1.96
N GLY A 17 -3.97 -1.34 2.38
CA GLY A 17 -2.54 -1.65 2.25
C GLY A 17 -2.16 -2.93 3.00
N ASN A 18 -2.72 -3.17 4.18
CA ASN A 18 -2.50 -4.39 4.96
C ASN A 18 -3.05 -5.63 4.25
N LEU A 19 -4.20 -5.51 3.58
CA LEU A 19 -4.73 -6.59 2.72
C LEU A 19 -3.77 -6.86 1.55
N LEU A 20 -3.23 -5.83 0.90
CA LEU A 20 -2.23 -5.99 -0.17
C LEU A 20 -0.95 -6.65 0.35
N VAL A 21 -0.45 -6.24 1.51
CA VAL A 21 0.69 -6.85 2.21
C VAL A 21 0.46 -8.34 2.43
N GLU A 22 -0.69 -8.73 2.98
CA GLU A 22 -1.02 -10.15 3.19
C GLU A 22 -0.95 -10.95 1.88
N LYS A 23 -1.49 -10.38 0.80
CA LYS A 23 -1.48 -11.01 -0.53
C LYS A 23 -0.06 -11.10 -1.11
N LEU A 24 0.78 -10.10 -0.89
CA LEU A 24 2.18 -10.07 -1.28
C LEU A 24 2.98 -11.16 -0.54
N GLU A 25 2.80 -11.28 0.79
CA GLU A 25 3.45 -12.32 1.59
C GLU A 25 3.01 -13.72 1.15
N MET A 26 1.72 -13.93 0.88
CA MET A 26 1.20 -15.21 0.38
C MET A 26 1.80 -15.55 -0.99
N PHE A 27 1.91 -14.57 -1.88
CA PHE A 27 2.53 -14.76 -3.19
C PHE A 27 4.00 -15.15 -3.05
N HIS A 28 4.76 -14.42 -2.22
CA HIS A 28 6.17 -14.69 -1.97
C HIS A 28 6.39 -16.08 -1.35
N LYS A 29 5.55 -16.48 -0.39
CA LYS A 29 5.61 -17.83 0.20
C LYS A 29 5.39 -18.94 -0.83
N GLY A 30 4.58 -18.69 -1.87
CA GLY A 30 4.32 -19.64 -2.94
C GLY A 30 5.40 -19.69 -4.03
N HIS A 31 6.02 -18.54 -4.36
CA HIS A 31 6.89 -18.40 -5.54
C HIS A 31 8.37 -18.11 -5.21
N GLY A 32 8.68 -17.76 -3.96
CA GLY A 32 10.02 -17.37 -3.51
C GLY A 32 10.45 -15.95 -3.92
N VAL A 33 9.60 -15.20 -4.63
CA VAL A 33 9.84 -13.81 -5.07
C VAL A 33 8.57 -12.99 -4.92
N TYR A 34 8.69 -11.68 -4.73
CA TYR A 34 7.56 -10.77 -4.80
C TYR A 34 7.16 -10.50 -6.27
N PRO A 35 5.88 -10.21 -6.55
CA PRO A 35 5.42 -9.92 -7.90
C PRO A 35 6.03 -8.62 -8.45
N GLY A 36 6.04 -8.47 -9.77
CA GLY A 36 6.49 -7.22 -10.39
C GLY A 36 5.46 -6.11 -10.25
N GLN A 37 4.17 -6.48 -10.27
CA GLN A 37 3.04 -5.56 -10.17
C GLN A 37 1.98 -6.13 -9.21
N LEU A 38 1.23 -5.27 -8.53
CA LEU A 38 0.14 -5.70 -7.64
C LEU A 38 -0.94 -6.51 -8.39
N THR A 39 -1.16 -6.19 -9.67
CA THR A 39 -2.12 -6.88 -10.54
C THR A 39 -1.74 -8.31 -10.89
N ASP A 40 -0.49 -8.72 -10.67
CA ASP A 40 -0.05 -10.10 -10.91
C ASP A 40 -0.57 -11.06 -9.82
N ILE A 41 -1.07 -10.53 -8.70
CA ILE A 41 -1.57 -11.32 -7.59
C ILE A 41 -3.04 -11.69 -7.84
N ASN A 42 -3.28 -12.99 -7.98
CA ASN A 42 -4.64 -13.52 -8.15
C ASN A 42 -5.55 -13.13 -6.98
N GLY A 43 -6.74 -12.61 -7.31
CA GLY A 43 -7.77 -12.23 -6.33
C GLY A 43 -7.64 -10.81 -5.79
N ILE A 44 -6.76 -9.98 -6.34
CA ILE A 44 -6.78 -8.53 -6.14
C ILE A 44 -7.68 -7.89 -7.20
N THR A 45 -8.70 -7.17 -6.76
CA THR A 45 -9.54 -6.35 -7.65
C THR A 45 -8.90 -4.99 -7.90
N GLU A 46 -9.21 -4.36 -9.04
CA GLU A 46 -8.67 -3.02 -9.36
C GLU A 46 -8.93 -2.01 -8.23
N ASP A 47 -10.12 -1.99 -7.62
CA ASP A 47 -10.43 -1.05 -6.54
C ASP A 47 -9.55 -1.22 -5.28
N GLN A 48 -8.98 -2.41 -5.05
CA GLN A 48 -8.08 -2.67 -3.92
C GLN A 48 -6.68 -2.10 -4.12
N VAL A 49 -6.26 -1.84 -5.37
CA VAL A 49 -4.97 -1.19 -5.64
C VAL A 49 -5.03 0.32 -5.53
N PHE A 50 -6.20 0.88 -5.24
CA PHE A 50 -6.42 2.31 -5.03
C PHE A 50 -6.67 2.65 -3.55
N THR A 51 -6.07 3.76 -3.14
CA THR A 51 -6.15 4.35 -1.81
C THR A 51 -7.39 5.22 -1.69
N ASP A 52 -7.81 5.48 -0.46
CA ASP A 52 -8.94 6.36 -0.14
C ASP A 52 -8.51 7.83 0.04
N MET A 53 -7.24 8.16 -0.25
CA MET A 53 -6.66 9.47 0.00
C MET A 53 -7.08 10.56 -0.99
N GLY A 54 -7.75 10.20 -2.09
CA GLY A 54 -8.26 11.15 -3.07
C GLY A 54 -9.76 11.35 -2.97
N LEU A 55 -10.20 12.57 -2.66
CA LEU A 55 -11.62 12.94 -2.65
C LEU A 55 -12.29 12.80 -4.02
N PHE A 56 -11.53 13.02 -5.10
CA PHE A 56 -12.04 13.04 -6.49
C PHE A 56 -11.22 12.20 -7.47
N ASN A 57 -10.00 11.80 -7.08
CA ASN A 57 -9.09 11.03 -7.93
C ASN A 57 -8.76 9.71 -7.23
N ARG A 58 -8.87 8.59 -7.96
CA ARG A 58 -8.37 7.30 -7.47
C ARG A 58 -6.85 7.35 -7.49
N ILE A 59 -6.23 7.33 -6.31
CA ILE A 59 -4.77 7.35 -6.19
C ILE A 59 -4.30 5.92 -5.96
N PRO A 60 -3.53 5.30 -6.87
CA PRO A 60 -3.04 3.94 -6.67
C PRO A 60 -1.98 3.91 -5.57
N PHE A 61 -1.81 2.75 -4.93
CA PHE A 61 -0.60 2.52 -4.14
C PHE A 61 0.63 2.53 -5.03
N PHE A 62 1.70 3.15 -4.56
CA PHE A 62 3.02 3.03 -5.15
C PHE A 62 3.64 1.73 -4.65
N TYR A 63 3.91 0.82 -5.58
CA TYR A 63 4.51 -0.47 -5.29
C TYR A 63 5.83 -0.62 -6.03
N SER A 64 6.85 -1.12 -5.31
CA SER A 64 8.14 -1.45 -5.91
C SER A 64 8.74 -2.64 -5.17
N ALA A 65 9.13 -3.67 -5.93
CA ALA A 65 9.81 -4.85 -5.40
C ALA A 65 11.24 -4.93 -5.93
N LYS A 66 12.17 -5.32 -5.05
CA LYS A 66 13.57 -5.55 -5.38
C LYS A 66 14.09 -6.79 -4.64
N GLY A 67 14.13 -7.92 -5.35
CA GLY A 67 14.58 -9.19 -4.78
C GLY A 67 13.61 -9.69 -3.70
N SER A 68 14.10 -9.79 -2.47
CA SER A 68 13.32 -10.22 -1.29
C SER A 68 12.74 -9.06 -0.48
N ASP A 69 12.80 -7.84 -1.02
CA ASP A 69 12.26 -6.65 -0.37
C ASP A 69 11.19 -6.01 -1.27
N TYR A 70 10.16 -5.40 -0.67
CA TYR A 70 9.26 -4.49 -1.36
C TYR A 70 8.87 -3.33 -0.47
N ASN A 71 8.44 -2.25 -1.12
CA ASN A 71 7.80 -1.11 -0.49
C ASN A 71 6.39 -0.95 -1.08
N LEU A 72 5.45 -0.62 -0.20
CA LEU A 72 4.11 -0.23 -0.56
C LEU A 72 3.84 1.12 0.09
N SER A 73 3.54 2.16 -0.70
CA SER A 73 3.30 3.49 -0.15
C SER A 73 2.12 4.19 -0.79
N PHE A 74 1.60 5.19 -0.10
CA PHE A 74 0.55 6.06 -0.63
C PHE A 74 0.71 7.49 -0.12
N PRO A 75 0.21 8.49 -0.86
CA PRO A 75 0.36 9.87 -0.44
C PRO A 75 -0.54 10.20 0.73
N PHE A 76 0.03 10.86 1.73
CA PHE A 76 -0.69 11.46 2.84
C PHE A 76 -0.60 12.99 2.70
N PRO A 77 -1.69 13.75 2.98
CA PRO A 77 -1.81 15.15 2.61
C PRO A 77 -0.56 15.98 2.93
N GLY A 78 -0.19 16.81 1.96
CA GLY A 78 1.11 17.47 1.92
C GLY A 78 2.01 16.83 0.86
N TRP A 79 3.29 16.73 1.17
CA TRP A 79 4.33 16.08 0.36
C TRP A 79 4.76 14.72 0.94
N MET A 80 4.11 14.26 2.01
CA MET A 80 4.52 13.08 2.78
C MET A 80 3.96 11.79 2.16
N LEU A 81 4.69 10.70 2.35
CA LEU A 81 4.27 9.35 1.97
C LEU A 81 4.07 8.50 3.21
N TYR A 82 3.00 7.73 3.25
CA TYR A 82 2.87 6.64 4.21
C TYR A 82 3.42 5.38 3.55
N THR A 83 4.50 4.82 4.08
CA THR A 83 5.24 3.72 3.47
C THR A 83 5.27 2.51 4.40
N TYR A 84 5.00 1.33 3.84
CA TYR A 84 5.19 0.05 4.48
C TYR A 84 6.57 -0.50 4.17
N GLU A 85 7.36 -0.76 5.21
CA GLU A 85 8.61 -1.49 5.11
C GLU A 85 8.39 -2.96 5.47
N ASN A 86 8.62 -3.85 4.49
CA ASN A 86 8.45 -5.29 4.67
C ASN A 86 9.34 -5.86 5.81
N LYS A 87 10.60 -5.41 5.93
CA LYS A 87 11.53 -5.91 6.97
C LYS A 87 11.06 -5.66 8.39
N SER A 88 10.57 -4.45 8.65
CA SER A 88 10.09 -4.03 9.96
C SER A 88 8.61 -4.36 10.18
N GLN A 89 7.91 -4.80 9.12
CA GLN A 89 6.47 -5.08 9.07
C GLN A 89 5.62 -3.94 9.62
N LYS A 90 6.00 -2.70 9.32
CA LYS A 90 5.37 -1.50 9.87
C LYS A 90 5.18 -0.44 8.81
N TRP A 91 4.08 0.28 8.97
CA TRP A 91 3.88 1.54 8.28
C TRP A 91 4.57 2.67 9.04
N TYR A 92 5.17 3.59 8.29
CA TYR A 92 5.77 4.81 8.81
C TYR A 92 5.50 5.97 7.85
N LEU A 93 5.60 7.19 8.37
CA LEU A 93 5.49 8.42 7.58
C LEU A 93 6.89 8.82 7.11
N ASP A 94 7.06 8.92 5.80
CA ASP A 94 8.26 9.35 5.09
C ASP A 94 8.05 10.82 4.67
N ASP A 95 9.02 11.69 4.94
CA ASP A 95 8.92 13.15 4.83
C ASP A 95 9.43 13.75 3.52
#